data_AF-A0A7X9HYW5-F1
#
_entry.id   AF-A0A7X9HYW5-F1
#
_cell.length_a   1.000
_cell.length_b   1.000
_cell.length_c   1.000
_cell.angle_alpha   90.00
_cell.angle_beta   90.00
_cell.angle_gamma   90.00
#
_symmetry.space_group_name_H-M   'P 1'
#
loop_
_entity.id
_entity.type
_entity.pdbx_description
1 polymer ?
#
loop_
_entity_poly.entity_id
_entity_poly.type
_entity_poly.pdbx_seq_one_letter_code
_entity_poly.pdbx_strand_id
1 'polypeptide(L)'
;MKNIDVPMWDKGDSTDNFSKGGSSSSSFFSDSTSEKLENIKKIFQLVLGREPSSRENSFYKYSAMEESKIVNKLLSGEEHKEILRKASEHQSLTERNKLAENSILKLKSHIKDKEEEFQELKNLLDQKNLTIEELRDKKELPYLTNRDLLEESKVNLVVSENTYYSVPHKKEIVQKETFLEKLIRVFFEK
;
A
#
# COMPACT_ATOMS: atom_id res chain seq x y z
N MET A 1 73.86 4.60 6.35
CA MET A 1 72.57 3.85 6.36
C MET A 1 71.92 4.10 5.01
N LYS A 2 71.63 3.17 4.12
CA LYS A 2 71.75 1.72 4.03
C LYS A 2 71.97 1.41 2.54
N ASN A 3 72.95 0.57 2.22
CA ASN A 3 72.97 -0.12 0.92
C ASN A 3 71.69 -0.94 0.84
N ILE A 4 70.80 -0.62 -0.09
CA ILE A 4 69.62 -1.43 -0.35
C ILE A 4 70.07 -2.48 -1.36
N ASP A 5 70.31 -3.68 -0.85
CA ASP A 5 70.45 -4.89 -1.65
C ASP A 5 69.15 -5.11 -2.41
N VAL A 6 69.18 -4.89 -3.72
CA VAL A 6 68.08 -5.24 -4.61
C VAL A 6 68.22 -6.74 -4.92
N PRO A 7 67.20 -7.58 -4.67
CA PRO A 7 67.27 -9.02 -4.91
C PRO A 7 67.65 -9.36 -6.35
N MET A 8 68.53 -10.35 -6.49
CA MET A 8 69.17 -10.80 -7.73
C MET A 8 68.23 -11.43 -8.78
N TRP A 9 66.91 -11.35 -8.61
CA TRP A 9 65.90 -11.86 -9.55
C TRP A 9 65.28 -10.79 -10.45
N ASP A 10 65.56 -9.51 -10.20
CA ASP A 10 65.02 -8.40 -10.98
C ASP A 10 66.03 -7.83 -12.00
N LYS A 11 67.04 -8.62 -12.38
CA LYS A 11 68.01 -8.27 -13.43
C LYS A 11 68.02 -9.32 -14.54
N GLY A 12 66.93 -9.33 -15.29
CA GLY A 12 66.82 -9.66 -16.72
C GLY A 12 67.13 -11.09 -17.17
N ASP A 13 66.20 -11.70 -17.91
CA ASP A 13 66.59 -12.38 -19.15
C ASP A 13 65.46 -12.45 -20.19
N SER A 14 65.69 -11.73 -21.28
CA SER A 14 65.48 -12.10 -22.68
C SER A 14 64.97 -13.54 -22.93
N THR A 15 63.69 -13.66 -23.25
CA THR A 15 63.18 -14.76 -24.09
C THR A 15 62.28 -14.21 -25.18
N ASP A 16 62.89 -13.45 -26.09
CA ASP A 16 62.33 -13.25 -27.42
C ASP A 16 62.94 -14.34 -28.33
N ASN A 17 62.16 -15.39 -28.59
CA ASN A 17 62.29 -16.29 -29.76
C ASN A 17 61.27 -17.43 -29.69
N PHE A 18 60.05 -17.18 -30.17
CA PHE A 18 59.26 -18.24 -30.80
C PHE A 18 58.69 -17.72 -32.12
N SER A 19 59.52 -17.83 -33.16
CA SER A 19 59.08 -17.74 -34.55
C SER A 19 58.30 -18.99 -34.96
N LYS A 20 57.10 -18.76 -35.51
CA LYS A 20 56.59 -19.40 -36.75
C LYS A 20 56.15 -20.88 -36.68
N GLY A 21 54.84 -21.07 -36.51
CA GLY A 21 54.12 -22.31 -36.87
C GLY A 21 52.69 -21.97 -37.29
N GLY A 22 52.39 -22.06 -38.58
CA GLY A 22 51.08 -21.77 -39.13
C GLY A 22 50.03 -22.83 -38.78
N SER A 23 48.81 -22.38 -38.52
CA SER A 23 47.59 -23.02 -39.04
C SER A 23 46.44 -22.04 -38.93
N SER A 24 46.13 -21.42 -40.05
CA SER A 24 44.87 -20.74 -40.31
C SER A 24 43.76 -21.79 -40.45
N SER A 25 43.09 -22.15 -39.36
CA SER A 25 41.77 -22.79 -39.42
C SER A 25 41.11 -22.85 -38.04
N SER A 26 40.31 -21.83 -37.70
CA SER A 26 39.03 -21.99 -36.97
C SER A 26 38.37 -20.64 -36.66
N SER A 27 38.30 -19.72 -37.63
CA SER A 27 37.48 -18.51 -37.52
C SER A 27 35.99 -18.75 -37.87
N PHE A 28 35.52 -20.00 -37.88
CA PHE A 28 34.15 -20.34 -38.28
C PHE A 28 33.12 -20.35 -37.13
N PHE A 29 33.48 -19.93 -35.92
CA PHE A 29 32.55 -19.97 -34.77
C PHE A 29 32.24 -18.63 -34.10
N SER A 30 32.89 -17.51 -34.45
CA SER A 30 32.61 -16.26 -33.73
C SER A 30 31.25 -15.66 -34.11
N ASP A 31 30.89 -15.67 -35.40
CA ASP A 31 29.68 -14.97 -35.89
C ASP A 31 28.37 -15.69 -35.51
N SER A 32 28.39 -17.02 -35.46
CA SER A 32 27.23 -17.81 -35.02
C SER A 32 26.83 -17.53 -33.55
N THR A 33 27.77 -17.07 -32.72
CA THR A 33 27.52 -16.89 -31.29
C THR A 33 26.90 -15.54 -30.96
N SER A 34 27.18 -14.49 -31.72
CA SER A 34 26.52 -13.18 -31.61
C SER A 34 25.08 -13.25 -32.11
N GLU A 35 24.84 -13.87 -33.26
CA GLU A 35 23.49 -14.05 -33.80
C GLU A 35 22.60 -14.87 -32.86
N LYS A 36 23.16 -15.95 -32.29
CA LYS A 36 22.45 -16.77 -31.31
C LYS A 36 22.09 -16.00 -30.04
N LEU A 37 22.93 -15.08 -29.58
CA LEU A 37 22.63 -14.21 -28.43
C LEU A 37 21.46 -13.26 -28.74
N GLU A 38 21.43 -12.67 -29.92
CA GLU A 38 20.33 -11.80 -30.34
C GLU A 38 19.01 -12.59 -30.49
N ASN A 39 19.06 -13.82 -30.99
CA ASN A 39 17.89 -14.69 -31.05
C ASN A 39 17.39 -15.07 -29.65
N ILE A 40 18.28 -15.38 -28.71
CA ILE A 40 17.91 -15.67 -27.32
C ILE A 40 17.23 -14.46 -26.69
N LYS A 41 17.76 -13.24 -26.87
CA LYS A 41 17.13 -12.01 -26.37
C LYS A 41 15.72 -11.83 -26.93
N LYS A 42 15.54 -12.03 -28.25
CA LYS A 42 14.22 -11.95 -28.89
C LYS A 42 13.24 -12.98 -28.32
N ILE A 43 13.68 -14.22 -28.09
CA ILE A 43 12.85 -15.28 -27.51
C ILE A 43 12.42 -14.91 -26.08
N PHE A 44 13.34 -14.44 -25.24
CA PHE A 44 13.03 -14.02 -23.87
C PHE A 44 12.07 -12.83 -23.85
N GLN A 45 12.28 -11.85 -24.73
CA GLN A 45 11.40 -10.70 -24.86
C GLN A 45 9.99 -11.11 -25.31
N LEU A 46 9.88 -12.08 -26.22
CA LEU A 46 8.59 -12.53 -26.75
C LEU A 46 7.82 -13.38 -25.73
N VAL A 47 8.50 -14.25 -24.98
CA VAL A 47 7.83 -15.19 -24.05
C VAL A 47 7.61 -14.59 -22.66
N LEU A 48 8.59 -13.84 -22.14
CA LEU A 48 8.58 -13.33 -20.77
C LEU A 48 8.48 -11.80 -20.69
N GLY A 49 8.63 -11.07 -21.81
CA GLY A 49 8.57 -9.61 -21.82
C GLY A 49 9.78 -8.92 -21.17
N ARG A 50 10.86 -9.66 -20.88
CA ARG A 50 12.10 -9.17 -20.27
C ARG A 50 13.34 -9.62 -21.02
N GLU A 51 14.45 -8.93 -20.80
CA GLU A 51 15.75 -9.39 -21.24
C GLU A 51 16.26 -10.59 -20.40
N PRO A 52 17.04 -11.50 -21.00
CA PRO A 52 17.66 -12.61 -20.29
C PRO A 52 18.71 -12.10 -19.30
N SER A 53 18.78 -12.72 -18.12
CA SER A 53 19.85 -12.46 -17.16
C SER A 53 21.20 -12.90 -17.71
N SER A 54 22.30 -12.30 -17.25
CA SER A 54 23.67 -12.66 -17.66
C SER A 54 23.95 -14.17 -17.53
N ARG A 55 23.38 -14.81 -16.49
CA ARG A 55 23.47 -16.27 -16.27
C ARG A 55 22.70 -17.07 -17.31
N GLU A 56 21.47 -16.66 -17.62
CA GLU A 56 20.60 -17.33 -18.60
C GLU A 56 21.18 -17.17 -20.01
N ASN A 57 21.66 -15.98 -20.32
CA ASN A 57 22.28 -15.66 -21.60
C ASN A 57 23.52 -16.53 -21.84
N SER A 58 24.39 -16.66 -20.83
CA SER A 58 25.56 -17.54 -20.89
C SER A 58 25.16 -19.01 -21.00
N PHE A 59 24.14 -19.45 -20.24
CA PHE A 59 23.65 -20.83 -20.27
C PHE A 59 23.16 -21.24 -21.67
N TYR A 60 22.33 -20.42 -22.31
CA TYR A 60 21.77 -20.73 -23.63
C TYR A 60 22.76 -20.47 -24.77
N LYS A 61 23.71 -19.54 -24.61
CA LYS A 61 24.81 -19.33 -25.56
C LYS A 61 25.60 -20.62 -25.81
N TYR A 62 26.04 -21.27 -24.73
CA TYR A 62 26.86 -22.49 -24.80
C TYR A 62 26.06 -23.78 -24.85
N SER A 63 24.74 -23.73 -24.65
CA SER A 63 23.89 -24.92 -24.77
C SER A 63 23.71 -25.34 -26.23
N ALA A 64 23.75 -26.65 -26.51
CA ALA A 64 23.41 -27.25 -27.81
C ALA A 64 21.88 -27.35 -28.06
N MET A 65 21.09 -26.62 -27.28
CA MET A 65 19.63 -26.65 -27.37
C MET A 65 19.13 -25.84 -28.57
N GLU A 66 18.20 -26.43 -29.32
CA GLU A 66 17.49 -25.77 -30.41
C GLU A 66 16.55 -24.68 -29.88
N GLU A 67 16.37 -23.60 -30.65
CA GLU A 67 15.56 -22.44 -30.27
C GLU A 67 14.12 -22.82 -29.88
N SER A 68 13.51 -23.76 -30.60
CA SER A 68 12.16 -24.29 -30.31
C SER A 68 12.05 -24.92 -28.91
N LYS A 69 13.09 -25.61 -28.46
CA LYS A 69 13.15 -26.21 -27.12
C LYS A 69 13.34 -25.17 -26.04
N ILE A 70 14.07 -24.08 -26.32
CA ILE A 70 14.21 -22.94 -25.41
C ILE A 70 12.85 -22.29 -25.18
N VAL A 71 12.08 -22.04 -26.26
CA VAL A 71 10.72 -21.48 -26.18
C VAL A 71 9.82 -22.36 -25.32
N ASN A 72 9.76 -23.65 -25.59
CA ASN A 72 8.92 -24.59 -24.82
C ASN A 72 9.31 -24.63 -23.35
N LYS A 73 10.61 -24.58 -23.05
CA LYS A 73 11.11 -24.53 -21.67
C LYS A 73 10.65 -23.27 -20.95
N LEU A 74 10.75 -22.10 -21.60
CA LEU A 74 10.30 -20.84 -21.02
C LEU A 74 8.78 -20.80 -20.81
N LEU A 75 7.99 -21.31 -21.75
CA LEU A 75 6.53 -21.41 -21.63
C LEU A 75 6.10 -22.34 -20.49
N SER A 76 6.81 -23.46 -20.31
CA SER A 76 6.55 -24.42 -19.22
C SER A 76 7.07 -23.95 -17.86
N GLY A 77 7.91 -22.91 -17.85
CA GLY A 77 8.55 -22.37 -16.66
C GLY A 77 7.57 -21.70 -15.71
N GLU A 78 7.92 -21.69 -14.43
CA GLU A 78 7.09 -21.09 -13.38
C GLU A 78 6.91 -19.58 -13.58
N GLU A 79 7.95 -18.90 -14.08
CA GLU A 79 7.90 -17.45 -14.34
C GLU A 79 6.78 -17.09 -15.33
N HIS A 80 6.64 -17.83 -16.43
CA HIS A 80 5.61 -17.56 -17.43
C HIS A 80 4.20 -17.81 -16.87
N LYS A 81 4.03 -18.88 -16.09
CA LYS A 81 2.76 -19.17 -15.38
C LYS A 81 2.41 -18.06 -14.39
N GLU A 82 3.40 -17.56 -13.66
CA GLU A 82 3.19 -16.48 -12.70
C GLU A 82 2.80 -15.17 -13.41
N ILE A 83 3.40 -14.86 -14.55
CA ILE A 83 3.03 -13.71 -15.39
C ILE A 83 1.56 -13.83 -15.82
N LEU A 84 1.12 -14.99 -16.30
CA LEU A 84 -0.27 -15.21 -16.69
C LEU A 84 -1.24 -15.03 -15.52
N ARG A 85 -0.89 -15.57 -14.34
CA ARG A 85 -1.68 -15.39 -13.12
C ARG A 85 -1.78 -13.90 -12.74
N LYS A 86 -0.66 -13.19 -12.72
CA LYS A 86 -0.61 -11.74 -12.42
C LYS A 86 -1.39 -10.93 -13.43
N ALA A 87 -1.33 -11.27 -14.72
CA ALA A 87 -2.09 -10.60 -15.77
C ALA A 87 -3.61 -10.74 -15.55
N SER A 88 -4.07 -11.95 -15.19
CA SER A 88 -5.47 -12.19 -14.84
C SER A 88 -5.91 -11.40 -13.61
N GLU A 89 -5.06 -11.34 -12.58
CA GLU A 89 -5.35 -10.60 -11.35
C GLU A 89 -5.37 -9.08 -11.59
N HIS A 90 -4.49 -8.58 -12.45
CA HIS A 90 -4.34 -7.16 -12.74
C HIS A 90 -5.65 -6.54 -13.26
N GLN A 91 -6.34 -7.19 -14.19
CA GLN A 91 -7.63 -6.67 -14.68
C GLN A 91 -8.64 -6.52 -13.53
N SER A 92 -8.80 -7.56 -12.71
CA SER A 92 -9.72 -7.53 -11.56
C SER A 92 -9.34 -6.46 -10.52
N LEU A 93 -8.03 -6.21 -10.34
CA LEU A 93 -7.52 -5.18 -9.44
C LEU A 93 -7.80 -3.78 -9.99
N THR A 94 -7.61 -3.56 -11.29
CA THR A 94 -7.91 -2.26 -11.92
C THR A 94 -9.39 -1.91 -11.84
N GLU A 95 -10.29 -2.88 -12.04
CA GLU A 95 -11.73 -2.69 -11.90
C GLU A 95 -12.10 -2.35 -10.45
N ARG A 96 -11.55 -3.10 -9.48
CA ARG A 96 -11.75 -2.82 -8.05
C ARG A 96 -11.23 -1.44 -7.65
N ASN A 97 -10.09 -1.03 -8.18
CA ASN A 97 -9.53 0.29 -7.90
C ASN A 97 -10.43 1.42 -8.44
N LYS A 98 -10.91 1.29 -9.67
CA LYS A 98 -11.89 2.24 -10.25
C LYS A 98 -13.18 2.32 -9.42
N LEU A 99 -13.69 1.19 -8.94
CA LEU A 99 -14.87 1.18 -8.06
C LEU A 99 -14.60 1.88 -6.73
N ALA A 100 -13.42 1.65 -6.14
CA ALA A 100 -13.00 2.31 -4.91
C ALA A 100 -12.85 3.83 -5.09
N GLU A 101 -12.20 4.29 -6.17
CA GLU A 101 -12.07 5.70 -6.52
C GLU A 101 -13.44 6.38 -6.69
N ASN A 102 -14.36 5.74 -7.40
CA ASN A 102 -15.74 6.23 -7.54
C ASN A 102 -16.46 6.34 -6.19
N SER A 103 -16.24 5.37 -5.30
CA SER A 103 -16.83 5.38 -3.96
C SER A 103 -16.26 6.50 -3.10
N ILE A 104 -14.95 6.73 -3.16
CA ILE A 104 -14.28 7.85 -2.49
C ILE A 104 -14.84 9.18 -3.00
N LEU A 105 -15.02 9.33 -4.30
CA LEU A 105 -15.55 10.56 -4.89
C LEU A 105 -16.99 10.83 -4.42
N LYS A 106 -17.84 9.80 -4.39
CA LYS A 106 -19.21 9.91 -3.85
C LYS A 106 -19.22 10.29 -2.38
N LEU A 107 -18.38 9.65 -1.56
CA LEU A 107 -18.28 9.96 -0.13
C LEU A 107 -17.78 11.38 0.11
N LYS A 108 -16.79 11.85 -0.66
CA LYS A 108 -16.32 13.24 -0.57
C LYS A 108 -17.41 14.26 -0.91
N SER A 109 -18.19 14.00 -1.97
CA SER A 109 -19.34 14.85 -2.31
C SER A 109 -20.34 14.88 -1.15
N HIS A 110 -20.73 13.71 -0.64
CA HIS A 110 -21.68 13.63 0.46
C HIS A 110 -21.20 14.34 1.74
N ILE A 111 -19.90 14.24 2.07
CA ILE A 111 -19.33 14.97 3.21
C ILE A 111 -19.46 16.48 2.99
N LYS A 112 -19.14 16.95 1.79
CA LYS A 112 -19.24 18.37 1.44
C LYS A 112 -20.69 18.86 1.56
N ASP A 113 -21.63 18.12 0.98
CA ASP A 113 -23.06 18.46 1.04
C ASP A 113 -23.55 18.53 2.50
N LYS A 114 -23.11 17.59 3.35
CA LYS A 114 -23.45 17.60 4.80
C LYS A 114 -22.81 18.75 5.56
N GLU A 115 -21.61 19.17 5.17
CA GLU A 115 -20.96 20.33 5.77
C GLU A 115 -21.70 21.63 5.41
N GLU A 116 -22.14 21.76 4.16
CA GLU A 116 -22.97 22.88 3.70
C GLU A 116 -24.33 22.89 4.43
N GLU A 117 -25.03 21.75 4.50
CA GLU A 117 -26.29 21.62 5.26
C GLU A 117 -26.12 22.01 6.74
N PHE A 118 -24.99 21.62 7.36
CA PHE A 118 -24.72 21.96 8.75
C PHE A 118 -24.49 23.47 8.94
N GLN A 119 -23.79 24.11 8.01
CA GLN A 119 -23.59 25.56 8.04
C GLN A 119 -24.91 26.32 7.88
N GLU A 120 -25.78 25.88 6.96
CA GLU A 120 -27.11 26.47 6.78
C GLU A 120 -27.97 26.31 8.05
N LEU A 121 -27.96 25.12 8.65
CA LEU A 121 -28.71 24.87 9.89
C LEU A 121 -28.22 25.74 11.05
N LYS A 122 -26.89 25.94 11.15
CA LYS A 122 -26.31 26.84 12.14
C LYS A 122 -26.76 28.28 11.92
N ASN A 123 -26.71 28.76 10.67
CA ASN A 123 -27.16 30.11 10.33
C ASN A 123 -28.65 30.31 10.66
N LEU A 124 -29.49 29.31 10.38
CA LEU A 124 -30.91 29.32 10.73
C LEU A 124 -31.13 29.41 12.25
N LEU A 125 -30.34 28.65 13.03
CA LEU A 125 -30.40 28.68 14.49
C LEU A 125 -30.00 30.06 15.03
N ASP A 126 -28.94 30.65 14.48
CA ASP A 126 -28.47 31.98 14.87
C ASP A 126 -29.51 33.05 14.54
N GLN A 127 -30.11 33.01 13.34
CA GLN A 127 -31.21 33.90 12.96
C GLN A 127 -32.45 33.75 13.86
N LYS A 128 -32.81 32.51 14.20
CA LYS A 128 -33.90 32.24 15.15
C LYS A 128 -33.61 32.88 16.51
N ASN A 129 -32.39 32.73 17.01
CA ASN A 129 -31.99 33.29 18.30
C ASN A 129 -32.01 34.83 18.28
N LEU A 130 -31.47 35.45 17.23
CA LEU A 130 -31.54 36.90 17.03
C LEU A 130 -33.00 37.39 17.00
N THR A 131 -33.87 36.69 16.27
CA THR A 131 -35.30 37.05 16.20
C THR A 131 -35.97 36.94 17.57
N ILE A 132 -35.60 35.95 18.39
CA ILE A 132 -36.11 35.81 19.76
C ILE A 132 -35.65 36.99 20.62
N GLU A 133 -34.40 37.42 20.49
CA GLU A 133 -33.88 38.61 21.18
C GLU A 133 -34.63 39.88 20.75
N GLU A 134 -34.77 40.12 19.45
CA GLU A 134 -35.55 41.26 18.94
C GLU A 134 -37.01 41.27 19.45
N LEU A 135 -37.65 40.10 19.52
CA LEU A 135 -39.01 39.97 20.02
C LEU A 135 -39.12 40.20 21.53
N ARG A 136 -38.07 39.85 22.29
CA ARG A 136 -37.96 40.18 23.72
C ARG A 136 -37.79 41.68 23.92
N ASP A 137 -36.99 42.33 23.10
CA ASP A 137 -36.77 43.78 23.19
C ASP A 137 -38.02 44.58 22.79
N LYS A 138 -38.75 44.13 21.76
CA LYS A 138 -39.99 44.78 21.28
C LYS A 138 -41.17 44.64 22.25
N LYS A 139 -41.20 43.61 23.10
CA LYS A 139 -42.22 43.48 24.14
C LYS A 139 -41.69 44.12 25.42
N GLU A 140 -42.10 45.35 25.72
CA GLU A 140 -41.80 46.07 26.99
C GLU A 140 -42.31 45.37 28.28
N LEU A 141 -42.72 44.10 28.23
CA LEU A 141 -43.16 43.32 29.40
C LEU A 141 -42.44 41.98 29.50
N PRO A 142 -41.91 41.64 30.69
CA PRO A 142 -40.90 40.63 30.90
C PRO A 142 -41.53 39.26 31.06
N TYR A 143 -41.93 38.63 29.97
CA TYR A 143 -42.17 37.20 30.05
C TYR A 143 -40.79 36.52 30.06
N LEU A 144 -40.25 36.35 31.28
CA LEU A 144 -39.04 35.58 31.69
C LEU A 144 -37.80 36.36 32.18
N THR A 145 -37.87 37.60 32.67
CA THR A 145 -36.69 38.20 33.36
C THR A 145 -36.53 37.78 34.83
N ASN A 146 -37.50 37.06 35.41
CA ASN A 146 -37.31 36.45 36.73
C ASN A 146 -36.37 35.25 36.59
N ARG A 147 -35.08 35.44 36.91
CA ARG A 147 -34.09 34.36 37.03
C ARG A 147 -34.59 33.23 37.93
N ASP A 148 -35.37 33.57 38.96
CA ASP A 148 -35.92 32.62 39.93
C ASP A 148 -36.90 31.62 39.28
N LEU A 149 -37.77 32.06 38.38
CA LEU A 149 -38.69 31.18 37.64
C LEU A 149 -37.96 30.27 36.64
N LEU A 150 -36.84 30.76 36.07
CA LEU A 150 -35.98 29.98 35.18
C LEU A 150 -35.19 28.91 35.94
N GLU A 151 -34.72 29.20 37.16
CA GLU A 151 -34.07 28.21 38.02
C GLU A 151 -35.06 27.15 38.54
N GLU A 152 -36.27 27.53 38.96
CA GLU A 152 -37.32 26.58 39.34
C GLU A 152 -37.72 25.63 38.19
N SER A 153 -37.78 26.13 36.94
CA SER A 153 -38.07 25.28 35.78
C SER A 153 -36.98 24.24 35.51
N LYS A 154 -35.70 24.58 35.75
CA LYS A 154 -34.57 23.64 35.62
C LYS A 154 -34.63 22.55 36.69
N VAL A 155 -35.00 22.89 37.92
CA VAL A 155 -35.19 21.90 39.00
C VAL A 155 -36.32 20.92 38.65
N ASN A 156 -37.41 21.40 38.05
CA ASN A 156 -38.54 20.54 37.63
C ASN A 156 -38.23 19.69 36.39
N LEU A 157 -37.35 20.12 35.48
CA LEU A 157 -36.88 19.32 34.35
C LEU A 157 -35.94 18.19 34.77
N VAL A 158 -35.08 18.43 35.78
CA VAL A 158 -34.19 17.41 36.36
C VAL A 158 -34.97 16.28 37.05
N VAL A 159 -36.16 16.56 37.56
CA VAL A 159 -37.07 15.52 38.08
C VAL A 159 -37.62 14.63 36.96
N SER A 160 -37.78 15.15 35.73
CA SER A 160 -38.32 14.37 34.60
C SER A 160 -37.27 13.46 33.93
N GLU A 161 -35.98 13.85 33.90
CA GLU A 161 -34.93 12.99 33.33
C GLU A 161 -34.60 11.78 34.22
N ASN A 162 -34.79 11.90 35.54
CA ASN A 162 -34.48 10.83 36.49
C ASN A 162 -35.65 9.87 36.79
N THR A 163 -36.88 10.20 36.41
CA THR A 163 -38.06 9.39 36.79
C THR A 163 -38.55 8.43 35.69
N TYR A 164 -38.15 8.63 34.43
CA TYR A 164 -38.59 7.74 33.34
C TYR A 164 -37.68 6.51 33.11
N TYR A 165 -36.51 6.42 33.75
CA TYR A 165 -35.59 5.28 33.61
C TYR A 165 -35.28 4.51 34.90
N SER A 166 -35.92 4.82 36.03
CA SER A 166 -35.69 4.06 37.27
C SER A 166 -36.54 2.78 37.34
N VAL A 167 -36.17 1.77 36.55
CA VAL A 167 -36.53 0.37 36.86
C VAL A 167 -35.77 0.00 38.15
N PRO A 168 -36.43 -0.55 39.19
CA PRO A 168 -35.74 -0.93 40.41
C PRO A 168 -34.98 -2.23 40.16
N HIS A 169 -33.76 -2.14 39.64
CA HIS A 169 -32.83 -3.25 39.75
C HIS A 169 -32.36 -3.34 41.21
N LYS A 170 -32.76 -4.43 41.86
CA LYS A 170 -32.15 -4.93 43.10
C LYS A 170 -30.62 -4.75 43.01
N LYS A 171 -30.03 -4.14 44.03
CA LYS A 171 -28.58 -4.06 44.20
C LYS A 171 -28.01 -5.48 44.34
N GLU A 172 -27.59 -6.07 43.24
CA GLU A 172 -26.49 -7.04 43.26
C GLU A 172 -25.20 -6.25 43.01
N ILE A 173 -24.27 -6.36 43.95
CA ILE A 173 -22.93 -5.77 43.84
C ILE A 173 -22.18 -6.62 42.82
N VAL A 174 -22.35 -6.32 41.54
CA VAL A 174 -21.52 -6.87 40.48
C VAL A 174 -20.35 -5.91 40.31
N GLN A 175 -19.16 -6.34 40.73
CA GLN A 175 -17.92 -5.63 40.43
C GLN A 175 -17.84 -5.50 38.90
N LYS A 176 -17.72 -4.28 38.40
CA LYS A 176 -17.55 -4.01 36.96
C LYS A 176 -16.16 -4.48 36.56
N GLU A 177 -16.04 -5.72 36.11
CA GLU A 177 -14.83 -6.21 35.45
C GLU A 177 -14.57 -5.35 34.20
N THR A 178 -13.35 -4.84 34.11
CA THR A 178 -12.90 -3.99 33.02
C THR A 178 -12.76 -4.84 31.76
N PHE A 179 -12.92 -4.26 30.56
CA PHE A 179 -12.84 -4.99 29.29
C PHE A 179 -11.56 -5.84 29.16
N LEU A 180 -10.44 -5.36 29.72
CA LEU A 180 -9.18 -6.10 29.77
C LEU A 180 -9.23 -7.33 30.66
N GLU A 181 -9.93 -7.30 31.80
CA GLU A 181 -10.10 -8.48 32.67
C GLU A 181 -10.93 -9.55 31.97
N LYS A 182 -11.97 -9.14 31.24
CA LYS A 182 -12.78 -10.05 30.43
C LYS A 182 -11.96 -10.70 29.30
N LEU A 183 -11.01 -9.96 28.73
CA LEU A 183 -10.14 -10.44 27.66
C LEU A 183 -9.05 -11.38 28.20
N ILE A 184 -8.46 -11.06 29.35
CA ILE A 184 -7.48 -11.92 30.04
C ILE A 184 -8.13 -13.24 30.44
N ARG A 185 -9.36 -13.22 30.96
CA ARG A 185 -10.06 -14.41 31.40
C ARG A 185 -10.32 -15.42 30.29
N VAL A 186 -10.73 -14.95 29.11
CA VAL A 186 -10.99 -15.80 27.93
C VAL A 186 -9.73 -16.50 27.43
N PHE A 187 -8.55 -15.91 27.64
CA PHE A 187 -7.29 -16.48 27.16
C PHE A 187 -6.52 -17.31 28.19
N PHE A 188 -6.72 -17.06 29.49
CA PHE A 188 -5.88 -17.66 30.54
C PHE A 188 -6.63 -18.48 31.59
N GLU A 189 -7.96 -18.39 31.69
CA GLU A 189 -8.75 -19.30 32.50
C GLU A 189 -9.52 -20.27 31.59
N LYS A 190 -9.08 -21.53 31.59
CA LYS A 190 -9.74 -22.65 30.92
C LYS A 190 -10.30 -23.61 31.95
#